data_AF-A0A967KEF2-F1
#
_entry.id   AF-A0A967KEF2-F1
#
_cell.length_a   1.000
_cell.length_b   1.000
_cell.length_c   1.000
_cell.angle_alpha   90.00
_cell.angle_beta   90.00
_cell.angle_gamma   90.00
#
_symmetry.space_group_name_H-M   'P 1'
#
loop_
_entity.id
_entity.type
_entity.pdbx_description
1 polymer ?
#
loop_
_entity_poly.entity_id
_entity_poly.type
_entity_poly.pdbx_seq_one_letter_code
_entity_poly.pdbx_strand_id
1 'polypeptide(L)' 'MEKLIETFFNGLSLGVIYALIALAFVLVYKATDILNFANGELVMFGAFLCYTFATLLKVNYVLSFLFAMGLGAIFGAI' A
#
# COMPACT_ATOMS: atom_id res chain seq x y z
N MET A 1 -1.24 -19.35 -25.30
CA MET A 1 -2.23 -18.28 -24.99
C MET A 1 -2.37 -18.03 -23.50
N GLU A 2 -2.19 -19.02 -22.63
CA GLU A 2 -2.25 -18.86 -21.16
C GLU A 2 -1.32 -17.76 -20.61
N LYS A 3 -0.04 -17.73 -21.02
CA LYS A 3 0.91 -16.68 -20.58
C LYS A 3 0.48 -15.25 -20.93
N LEU A 4 -0.21 -15.05 -22.05
CA LEU A 4 -0.68 -13.73 -22.46
C LEU A 4 -1.79 -13.26 -21.53
N ILE A 5 -2.74 -14.15 -21.21
CA ILE A 5 -3.82 -13.90 -20.26
C ILE A 5 -3.26 -13.61 -18.86
N GLU A 6 -2.32 -14.43 -18.37
CA GLU A 6 -1.69 -14.23 -17.07
C GLU A 6 -0.94 -12.89 -16.98
N THR A 7 -0.17 -12.55 -18.02
CA THR A 7 0.58 -11.28 -18.06
C THR A 7 -0.36 -10.08 -18.14
N PHE A 8 -1.49 -10.21 -18.85
CA PHE A 8 -2.52 -9.18 -18.91
C PHE A 8 -3.13 -8.91 -17.53
N PHE A 9 -3.52 -9.95 -16.78
CA PHE A 9 -4.06 -9.79 -15.43
C PHE A 9 -3.03 -9.29 -14.42
N ASN A 10 -1.77 -9.71 -14.53
CA ASN A 10 -0.69 -9.17 -13.72
C ASN A 10 -0.45 -7.68 -14.02
N GLY A 11 -0.43 -7.30 -15.30
CA GLY A 11 -0.34 -5.90 -15.72
C GLY A 11 -1.51 -5.06 -15.22
N LEU A 12 -2.73 -5.59 -15.28
CA LEU A 12 -3.92 -4.94 -14.74
C LEU A 12 -3.82 -4.76 -13.22
N SER A 13 -3.40 -5.80 -12.49
CA SER A 13 -3.24 -5.76 -11.03
C SER A 13 -2.23 -4.69 -10.61
N LEU A 14 -1.07 -4.64 -11.28
CA LEU A 14 -0.06 -3.60 -11.05
C LEU A 14 -0.59 -2.20 -11.41
N GLY A 15 -1.31 -2.07 -12.53
CA GLY A 15 -1.92 -0.82 -12.95
C GLY A 15 -2.91 -0.27 -11.92
N VAL A 16 -3.75 -1.14 -11.34
CA VAL A 16 -4.69 -0.75 -10.28
C VAL A 16 -3.95 -0.26 -9.03
N ILE A 17 -2.87 -0.94 -8.62
CA ILE A 17 -2.07 -0.52 -7.46
C ILE A 17 -1.50 0.89 -7.70
N TYR A 18 -0.89 1.14 -8.86
CA TYR A 18 -0.34 2.46 -9.18
C TYR A 18 -1.42 3.53 -9.33
N ALA A 19 -2.58 3.19 -9.90
CA ALA A 19 -3.71 4.11 -10.00
C ALA A 19 -4.25 4.52 -8.62
N LEU A 20 -4.32 3.59 -7.66
CA LEU A 20 -4.72 3.87 -6.28
C LEU A 20 -3.70 4.76 -5.56
N ILE A 21 -2.40 4.52 -5.77
CA ILE A 21 -1.34 5.37 -5.19
C ILE A 21 -1.45 6.81 -5.74
N ALA A 22 -1.65 6.96 -7.05
CA ALA A 22 -1.85 8.27 -7.67
C ALA A 22 -3.11 8.97 -7.15
N LEU A 23 -4.21 8.23 -6.98
CA LEU A 23 -5.46 8.75 -6.43
C LEU A 23 -5.25 9.28 -5.00
N ALA A 24 -4.56 8.54 -4.13
CA ALA A 24 -4.25 8.98 -2.78
C ALA A 24 -3.46 10.31 -2.76
N PHE A 25 -2.45 10.42 -3.62
CA PHE A 25 -1.68 11.66 -3.79
C PHE A 25 -2.56 12.85 -4.22
N VAL A 26 -3.42 12.65 -5.22
CA VAL A 26 -4.31 13.70 -5.73
C VAL A 26 -5.34 14.12 -4.67
N LEU A 27 -5.86 13.18 -3.88
CA LEU A 27 -6.82 13.48 -2.82
C LEU A 27 -6.19 14.35 -1.72
N VAL A 28 -4.97 14.03 -1.29
CA VAL A 28 -4.25 14.84 -0.30
C VAL A 28 -3.98 16.24 -0.86
N TYR A 29 -3.45 16.32 -2.08
CA TYR A 29 -3.15 17.61 -2.70
C TYR A 29 -4.41 18.48 -2.85
N LYS A 30 -5.53 17.90 -3.31
CA LYS A 30 -6.80 18.64 -3.44
C LYS A 30 -7.40 19.07 -2.10
N ALA A 31 -7.09 18.36 -1.01
CA ALA A 31 -7.60 18.69 0.31
C ALA A 31 -6.77 19.75 1.04
N THR A 32 -5.46 19.82 0.76
CA THR A 32 -4.52 20.69 1.50
C THR A 32 -3.90 21.80 0.65
N ASP A 33 -4.02 21.75 -0.68
CA ASP A 33 -3.27 22.55 -1.66
C ASP A 33 -1.74 22.48 -1.50
N ILE A 34 -1.24 21.49 -0.73
CA ILE A 34 0.18 21.28 -0.44
C ILE A 34 0.60 19.92 -0.97
N LEU A 35 1.73 19.89 -1.69
CA LEU A 35 2.30 18.65 -2.21
C LEU A 35 2.99 17.89 -1.07
N ASN A 36 2.42 16.74 -0.70
CA ASN A 36 2.92 15.92 0.41
C ASN A 36 3.86 14.82 -0.09
N PHE A 37 5.16 14.95 0.20
CA PHE A 37 6.18 13.96 -0.16
C PHE A 37 6.26 12.75 0.79
N ALA A 38 5.62 12.81 1.96
CA ALA A 38 5.63 11.72 2.94
C ALA A 38 4.84 10.48 2.50
N ASN A 39 4.00 10.59 1.47
CA ASN A 39 3.24 9.46 0.93
C ASN A 39 4.13 8.28 0.51
N GLY A 40 5.33 8.53 -0.02
CA GLY A 40 6.28 7.47 -0.36
C GLY A 40 6.78 6.72 0.87
N GLU A 41 7.14 7.45 1.92
CA GLU A 41 7.60 6.90 3.19
C GLU A 41 6.47 6.16 3.94
N LEU A 42 5.25 6.69 3.91
CA LEU A 42 4.07 6.06 4.52
C LEU A 42 3.72 4.70 3.88
N VAL A 43 3.79 4.62 2.55
CA VAL A 43 3.59 3.35 1.83
C VAL A 43 4.68 2.33 2.22
N MET A 44 5.94 2.77 2.27
CA MET A 44 7.05 1.91 2.66
C MET A 44 6.93 1.43 4.12
N PHE A 45 6.50 2.32 5.02
CA PHE A 45 6.25 1.99 6.42
C PHE A 45 5.20 0.89 6.58
N GLY A 46 4.04 1.02 5.91
CA GLY A 46 3.00 -0.01 5.93
C GLY A 46 3.48 -1.36 5.38
N ALA A 47 4.26 -1.34 4.29
CA ALA A 47 4.86 -2.55 3.73
C ALA A 47 5.84 -3.21 4.70
N PHE A 48 6.66 -2.42 5.40
CA PHE A 48 7.65 -2.92 6.35
C PHE A 48 6.99 -3.51 7.60
N LEU A 49 5.90 -2.90 8.09
CA LEU A 49 5.09 -3.46 9.16
C LEU A 49 4.52 -4.83 8.74
N CYS A 50 3.92 -4.92 7.56
CA CYS A 50 3.37 -6.18 7.05
C CYS A 50 4.46 -7.26 6.92
N TYR A 51 5.62 -6.89 6.37
CA TYR A 51 6.79 -7.79 6.28
C TYR A 51 7.28 -8.25 7.66
N THR A 52 7.31 -7.37 8.64
CA THR A 52 7.75 -7.69 10.00
C THR A 52 6.80 -8.70 10.65
N PHE A 53 5.49 -8.49 10.56
CA PHE A 53 4.51 -9.44 11.10
C PHE A 53 4.51 -10.78 10.35
N ALA A 54 4.54 -10.75 9.01
CA ALA A 54 4.44 -11.95 8.19
C ALA A 54 5.72 -12.80 8.19
N THR A 55 6.89 -12.15 8.12
CA THR A 55 8.17 -12.86 7.91
C THR A 55 8.96 -13.03 9.21
N LEU A 56 9.12 -11.97 10.00
CA LEU A 56 9.94 -12.02 11.22
C LEU A 56 9.16 -12.68 12.38
N LEU A 57 7.93 -12.24 12.61
CA LEU A 57 7.08 -12.75 13.69
C LEU A 57 6.28 -14.00 13.28
N LYS A 58 6.33 -14.38 12.00
CA LYS A 58 5.63 -15.54 11.42
C LYS A 58 4.12 -15.58 11.74
N VAL A 59 3.50 -14.41 11.81
CA VAL A 59 2.05 -14.26 11.97
C VAL A 59 1.38 -14.56 10.63
N ASN A 60 0.17 -15.14 10.67
CA ASN A 60 -0.63 -15.37 9.47
C ASN A 60 -0.74 -14.10 8.62
N TYR A 61 -0.56 -14.23 7.30
CA TYR A 61 -0.58 -13.12 6.35
C TYR A 61 -1.80 -12.20 6.51
N VAL A 62 -2.98 -12.76 6.73
CA VAL A 62 -4.22 -11.98 6.91
C VAL A 62 -4.15 -11.12 8.17
N LEU A 63 -3.69 -11.70 9.29
CA LEU A 63 -3.50 -10.94 10.53
C LEU A 63 -2.39 -9.89 10.39
N SER A 64 -1.28 -10.24 9.72
CA SER A 64 -0.17 -9.32 9.45
C SER A 64 -0.62 -8.10 8.64
N PHE A 65 -1.47 -8.31 7.64
CA PHE A 65 -2.08 -7.23 6.86
C PHE A 65 -2.99 -6.34 7.72
N LEU A 66 -3.85 -6.93 8.56
CA LEU A 66 -4.73 -6.17 9.45
C LEU A 66 -3.95 -5.36 10.49
N PHE A 67 -2.88 -5.94 11.08
CA PHE A 67 -2.01 -5.22 12.00
C PHE A 67 -1.26 -4.07 11.32
N ALA A 68 -0.74 -4.28 10.12
CA ALA A 68 -0.08 -3.24 9.34
C ALA A 68 -1.03 -2.10 8.99
N MET A 69 -2.26 -2.41 8.58
CA MET A 69 -3.30 -1.41 8.29
C MET A 69 -3.70 -0.62 9.54
N GLY A 70 -3.92 -1.30 10.67
CA GLY A 70 -4.30 -0.66 11.94
C GLY A 70 -3.21 0.25 12.49
N LEU A 71 -1.96 -0.24 12.55
CA LEU A 71 -0.83 0.57 13.04
C LEU A 71 -0.49 1.72 12.09
N GLY A 72 -0.57 1.50 10.77
CA GLY A 72 -0.39 2.56 9.77
C GLY A 72 -1.45 3.66 9.88
N ALA A 73 -2.72 3.29 10.13
CA ALA A 73 -3.80 4.25 10.34
C ALA A 73 -3.60 5.07 11.63
N ILE A 74 -3.18 4.44 12.72
CA ILE A 74 -2.86 5.14 13.98
C ILE A 74 -1.69 6.10 13.76
N PHE A 75 -0.63 5.67 13.09
CA PHE A 75 0.52 6.51 12.81
C PHE A 75 0.17 7.73 11.94
N GLY A 76 -0.69 7.56 10.92
CA GLY A 76 -1.16 8.67 10.09
C GLY A 76 -2.18 9.59 10.75
N ALA A 77 -2.76 9.20 11.90
CA ALA A 77 -3.72 10.00 12.64
C ALA A 77 -3.07 10.92 13.70
N ILE A 78 -1.81 10.64 14.07
CA ILE A 78 -1.00 11.43 15.01
C ILE A 78 -0.22 12.48 14.23
#